data_AF-A0A0J0Y1L8-F1
#
_entry.id   AF-A0A0J0Y1L8-F1
#
_cell.length_a   1.000
_cell.length_b   1.000
_cell.length_c   1.000
_cell.angle_alpha   90.00
_cell.angle_beta   90.00
_cell.angle_gamma   90.00
#
_symmetry.space_group_name_H-M   'P 1'
#
loop_
_entity.id
_entity.type
_entity.pdbx_description
1 polymer ?
#
loop_
_entity_poly.entity_id
_entity_poly.type
_entity_poly.pdbx_seq_one_letter_code
_entity_poly.pdbx_strand_id
1 'polypeptide(L)'
;MKKLKFILYSFITLTVVFGGCKKKDNPLDKEQYIKQVYLVGANSSNNEGRTIIKANYLNGADAEASFNLSVATGGSLNIDRDVTATIADAGLAQITRYNSLYLYRSTDIKIRKLNDLFYRIPSKNVLIKANEVNGTTPVYVKTAGLQPDSLYAFSVKIASVSEPDYISIRKTDTVLMVSLNLINAYSDYTYKVVGTYYPLNTPTNVTSVSLTARQLKATNYNTVRFYHLDNKEEYANIAPFGVKMQVAVDNTLTISAWGTLNVTAGGGTYNPDTKTFNAWYNYVVSGVTYQFKGTFTATVPPAV
;
A
#
# COMPACT_ATOMS: atom_id res chain seq x y z
N MET A 1 30.37 86.98 -66.21
CA MET A 1 29.05 87.59 -65.93
C MET A 1 28.16 86.50 -65.32
N LYS A 2 27.84 86.57 -64.01
CA LYS A 2 26.47 86.73 -63.45
C LYS A 2 25.47 85.65 -63.95
N LYS A 3 24.82 84.78 -63.17
CA LYS A 3 24.43 84.81 -61.75
C LYS A 3 24.15 83.40 -61.16
N LEU A 4 24.33 83.36 -59.84
CA LEU A 4 23.90 82.45 -58.78
C LEU A 4 22.37 82.20 -58.68
N LYS A 5 21.96 81.00 -58.18
CA LYS A 5 20.81 80.66 -57.28
C LYS A 5 20.81 79.12 -57.05
N PHE A 6 21.45 78.55 -56.01
CA PHE A 6 21.05 78.28 -54.60
C PHE A 6 19.86 77.31 -54.39
N ILE A 7 20.08 76.34 -53.45
CA ILE A 7 19.12 75.51 -52.67
C ILE A 7 18.72 74.16 -53.35
N LEU A 8 18.80 72.93 -52.79
CA LEU A 8 18.61 72.39 -51.43
C LEU A 8 19.05 70.90 -51.31
N TYR A 9 19.20 70.44 -50.06
CA TYR A 9 19.12 69.06 -49.52
C TYR A 9 20.35 68.13 -49.48
N SER A 10 20.92 68.08 -48.26
CA SER A 10 21.66 66.96 -47.66
C SER A 10 20.80 65.68 -47.60
N PHE A 11 21.38 64.52 -47.91
CA PHE A 11 20.94 63.23 -47.35
C PHE A 11 22.14 62.32 -47.09
N ILE A 12 22.40 62.14 -45.80
CA ILE A 12 23.34 61.18 -45.23
C ILE A 12 22.71 59.79 -45.37
N THR A 13 23.37 58.87 -46.09
CA THR A 13 23.04 57.45 -46.10
C THR A 13 23.64 56.78 -44.87
N LEU A 14 22.87 56.78 -43.77
CA LEU A 14 23.13 55.94 -42.60
C LEU A 14 22.52 54.56 -42.85
N THR A 15 23.33 53.61 -43.32
CA THR A 15 22.94 52.20 -43.45
C THR A 15 22.87 51.57 -42.07
N VAL A 16 21.69 51.63 -41.44
CA VAL A 16 21.40 50.89 -40.21
C VAL A 16 21.30 49.41 -40.59
N VAL A 17 22.33 48.64 -40.24
CA VAL A 17 22.29 47.18 -40.24
C VAL A 17 21.31 46.78 -39.13
N PHE A 18 20.06 46.50 -39.50
CA PHE A 18 19.12 45.77 -38.65
C PHE A 18 19.60 44.32 -38.54
N GLY A 19 20.60 44.08 -37.70
CA GLY A 19 20.89 42.78 -37.12
C GLY A 19 19.76 42.43 -36.15
N GLY A 20 18.60 42.07 -36.70
CA GLY A 20 17.43 41.63 -35.93
C GLY A 20 17.84 40.53 -34.95
N CYS A 21 17.39 40.67 -33.71
CA CYS A 21 17.55 39.71 -32.62
C CYS A 21 17.49 38.27 -33.16
N LYS A 22 18.57 37.50 -32.99
CA LYS A 22 18.48 36.03 -33.07
C LYS A 22 17.28 35.65 -32.21
N LYS A 23 16.32 34.92 -32.80
CA LYS A 23 15.15 34.37 -32.10
C LYS A 23 15.67 33.80 -30.79
N LYS A 24 15.34 34.45 -29.67
CA LYS A 24 15.87 34.06 -28.36
C LYS A 24 15.31 32.68 -28.10
N ASP A 25 16.16 31.64 -28.09
CA ASP A 25 15.73 30.27 -27.82
C ASP A 25 14.80 30.29 -26.60
N ASN A 26 13.60 29.74 -26.73
CA ASN A 26 12.68 29.68 -25.62
C ASN A 26 13.30 28.77 -24.54
N PRO A 27 13.56 29.26 -23.33
CA PRO A 27 14.21 28.46 -22.29
C PRO A 27 13.40 27.22 -21.90
N LEU A 28 12.10 27.17 -22.22
CA LEU A 28 11.24 25.99 -22.02
C LEU A 28 11.52 24.86 -23.03
N ASP A 29 12.17 25.15 -24.15
CA ASP A 29 12.49 24.15 -25.18
C ASP A 29 13.76 23.36 -24.83
N LYS A 30 14.40 23.68 -23.70
CA LYS A 30 15.63 23.04 -23.21
C LYS A 30 15.41 22.45 -21.83
N GLU A 31 16.19 21.44 -21.50
CA GLU A 31 16.22 20.86 -20.16
C GLU A 31 16.63 21.92 -19.13
N GLN A 32 15.83 22.13 -18.08
CA GLN A 32 16.12 23.11 -17.03
C GLN A 32 16.52 22.44 -15.72
N TYR A 33 16.18 21.15 -15.53
CA TYR A 33 16.52 20.39 -14.34
C TYR A 33 17.34 19.15 -14.69
N ILE A 34 18.18 18.71 -13.76
CA ILE A 34 18.96 17.49 -13.95
C ILE A 34 17.98 16.32 -14.10
N LYS A 35 18.09 15.58 -15.20
CA LYS A 35 17.31 14.36 -15.39
C LYS A 35 17.68 13.35 -14.32
N GLN A 36 16.65 12.81 -13.66
CA GLN A 36 16.82 11.87 -12.57
C GLN A 36 15.89 10.67 -12.73
N VAL A 37 16.39 9.47 -12.40
CA VAL A 37 15.55 8.30 -12.23
C VAL A 37 15.31 8.03 -10.73
N TYR A 38 14.09 7.63 -10.37
CA TYR A 38 13.72 7.34 -8.99
C TYR A 38 12.62 6.28 -8.89
N LEU A 39 12.50 5.67 -7.71
CA LEU A 39 11.41 4.75 -7.37
C LEU A 39 10.18 5.55 -6.94
N VAL A 40 9.03 5.26 -7.55
CA VAL A 40 7.76 5.89 -7.15
C VAL A 40 7.43 5.45 -5.72
N GLY A 41 7.21 6.41 -4.82
CA GLY A 41 6.92 6.16 -3.41
C GLY A 41 8.13 6.15 -2.47
N ALA A 42 9.37 6.26 -2.97
CA ALA A 42 10.59 6.29 -2.14
C ALA A 42 10.83 7.63 -1.41
N ASN A 43 9.97 8.64 -1.64
CA ASN A 43 10.07 9.94 -0.98
C ASN A 43 10.04 9.81 0.56
N SER A 44 11.10 10.25 1.24
CA SER A 44 11.19 10.16 2.70
C SER A 44 10.16 11.04 3.42
N SER A 45 9.72 12.15 2.82
CA SER A 45 8.63 12.96 3.39
C SER A 45 7.29 12.25 3.37
N ASN A 46 7.15 11.22 2.53
CA ASN A 46 6.00 10.33 2.52
C ASN A 46 6.29 9.08 3.36
N ASN A 47 6.13 9.20 4.68
CA ASN A 47 6.21 8.08 5.62
C ASN A 47 7.54 7.31 5.50
N GLU A 48 8.68 8.02 5.38
CA GLU A 48 10.02 7.43 5.26
C GLU A 48 10.13 6.43 4.07
N GLY A 49 9.57 6.80 2.92
CA GLY A 49 9.62 5.98 1.70
C GLY A 49 8.80 4.69 1.80
N ARG A 50 7.86 4.61 2.76
CA ARG A 50 7.02 3.45 2.99
C ARG A 50 5.74 3.50 2.16
N THR A 51 5.57 2.50 1.30
CA THR A 51 4.31 2.24 0.61
C THR A 51 3.66 0.98 1.18
N ILE A 52 2.35 1.02 1.43
CA ILE A 52 1.59 -0.15 1.90
C ILE A 52 0.80 -0.71 0.72
N ILE A 53 1.01 -1.98 0.41
CA ILE A 53 0.28 -2.68 -0.64
C ILE A 53 -0.66 -3.71 -0.02
N LYS A 54 -1.86 -3.85 -0.57
CA LYS A 54 -2.80 -4.90 -0.19
C LYS A 54 -2.31 -6.21 -0.81
N ALA A 55 -2.03 -7.20 0.03
CA ALA A 55 -1.62 -8.53 -0.39
C ALA A 55 -2.71 -9.53 0.02
N ASN A 56 -3.43 -10.06 -0.98
CA ASN A 56 -4.49 -11.03 -0.74
C ASN A 56 -3.90 -12.37 -0.30
N TYR A 57 -4.48 -12.97 0.74
CA TYR A 57 -4.44 -14.40 0.94
C TYR A 57 -5.24 -15.04 -0.19
N LEU A 58 -4.56 -15.82 -1.00
CA LEU A 58 -5.14 -16.55 -2.11
C LEU A 58 -5.31 -18.02 -1.75
N ASN A 59 -6.24 -18.69 -2.43
CA ASN A 59 -6.44 -20.12 -2.25
C ASN A 59 -5.27 -20.89 -2.88
N GLY A 60 -4.67 -21.79 -2.11
CA GLY A 60 -3.51 -22.58 -2.52
C GLY A 60 -2.19 -22.07 -1.94
N ALA A 61 -1.30 -23.02 -1.60
CA ALA A 61 -0.03 -22.72 -0.95
C ALA A 61 0.92 -21.89 -1.82
N ASP A 62 0.84 -22.03 -3.14
CA ASP A 62 1.75 -21.36 -4.10
C ASP A 62 1.11 -20.18 -4.82
N ALA A 63 -0.10 -19.78 -4.43
CA ALA A 63 -0.76 -18.64 -5.01
C ALA A 63 -0.08 -17.33 -4.56
N GLU A 64 0.12 -16.42 -5.51
CA GLU A 64 0.86 -15.17 -5.30
C GLU A 64 -0.04 -13.96 -5.58
N ALA A 65 -0.07 -13.01 -4.64
CA ALA A 65 -0.59 -11.67 -4.90
C ALA A 65 0.42 -10.89 -5.74
N SER A 66 -0.04 -10.09 -6.69
CA SER A 66 0.82 -9.30 -7.57
C SER A 66 0.54 -7.81 -7.48
N PHE A 67 1.59 -7.00 -7.59
CA PHE A 67 1.51 -5.55 -7.79
C PHE A 67 2.70 -5.08 -8.63
N ASN A 68 2.61 -3.86 -9.15
CA ASN A 68 3.69 -3.28 -9.96
C ASN A 68 4.56 -2.35 -9.12
N LEU A 69 5.86 -2.53 -9.27
CA LEU A 69 6.86 -1.57 -8.81
C LEU A 69 7.19 -0.64 -9.97
N SER A 70 7.11 0.67 -9.73
CA SER A 70 7.32 1.68 -10.77
C SER A 70 8.62 2.44 -10.57
N VAL A 71 9.35 2.60 -11.66
CA VAL A 71 10.51 3.49 -11.77
C VAL A 71 10.11 4.64 -12.68
N ALA A 72 10.36 5.87 -12.26
CA ALA A 72 9.99 7.07 -13.00
C ALA A 72 11.20 7.97 -13.27
N THR A 73 11.07 8.82 -14.28
CA THR A 73 12.04 9.86 -14.61
C THR A 73 11.51 11.23 -14.23
N GLY A 74 12.37 12.09 -13.71
CA GLY A 74 12.14 13.51 -13.47
C GLY A 74 13.09 14.37 -14.29
N GLY A 75 12.75 15.65 -14.41
CA GLY A 75 13.40 16.64 -15.27
C GLY A 75 12.35 17.64 -15.78
N SER A 76 12.75 18.61 -16.58
CA SER A 76 11.83 19.52 -17.28
C SER A 76 11.25 18.89 -18.54
N LEU A 77 12.00 18.02 -19.21
CA LEU A 77 11.58 17.34 -20.43
C LEU A 77 11.54 15.82 -20.22
N ASN A 78 10.69 15.13 -20.98
CA ASN A 78 10.72 13.66 -21.01
C ASN A 78 12.07 13.15 -21.53
N ILE A 79 12.37 11.88 -21.25
CA ILE A 79 13.50 11.22 -21.87
C ILE A 79 13.26 11.05 -23.37
N ASP A 80 14.30 11.17 -24.19
CA ASP A 80 14.23 11.09 -25.67
C ASP A 80 14.75 9.75 -26.21
N ARG A 81 15.18 8.87 -25.31
CA ARG A 81 15.72 7.53 -25.60
C ARG A 81 15.33 6.58 -24.48
N ASP A 82 15.41 5.29 -24.77
CA ASP A 82 15.14 4.24 -23.80
C ASP A 82 16.19 4.26 -22.67
N VAL A 83 15.72 4.11 -21.43
CA VAL A 83 16.56 4.01 -20.25
C VAL A 83 16.16 2.77 -19.47
N THR A 84 17.13 1.93 -19.12
CA THR A 84 16.90 0.78 -18.23
C THR A 84 17.44 1.09 -16.84
N ALA A 85 16.59 1.01 -15.83
CA ALA A 85 16.99 1.06 -14.42
C ALA A 85 17.09 -0.35 -13.84
N THR A 86 18.18 -0.64 -13.13
CA THR A 86 18.38 -1.93 -12.45
C THR A 86 18.06 -1.79 -10.96
N ILE A 87 17.13 -2.59 -10.47
CA ILE A 87 16.70 -2.62 -9.07
C ILE A 87 17.56 -3.58 -8.26
N ALA A 88 17.87 -3.22 -7.01
CA ALA A 88 18.52 -4.10 -6.04
C ALA A 88 17.80 -4.07 -4.67
N ASP A 89 18.08 -5.07 -3.84
CA ASP A 89 17.69 -5.09 -2.43
C ASP A 89 18.41 -3.93 -1.70
N ALA A 90 17.67 -3.18 -0.88
CA ALA A 90 18.19 -2.05 -0.08
C ALA A 90 18.53 -2.43 1.38
N GLY A 91 18.34 -3.69 1.75
CA GLY A 91 18.66 -4.26 3.04
C GLY A 91 17.63 -3.92 4.12
N LEU A 92 18.09 -3.95 5.36
CA LEU A 92 17.28 -3.75 6.56
C LEU A 92 17.29 -2.32 7.09
N ALA A 93 18.21 -1.46 6.62
CA ALA A 93 18.47 -0.15 7.23
C ALA A 93 17.20 0.72 7.28
N GLN A 94 16.43 0.77 6.19
CA GLN A 94 15.18 1.55 6.15
C GLN A 94 14.09 0.99 7.08
N ILE A 95 13.99 -0.33 7.20
CA ILE A 95 13.06 -0.99 8.13
C ILE A 95 13.45 -0.68 9.58
N THR A 96 14.74 -0.79 9.91
CA THR A 96 15.27 -0.47 11.25
C THR A 96 15.00 0.98 11.61
N ARG A 97 15.28 1.92 10.69
CA ARG A 97 15.00 3.35 10.86
C ARG A 97 13.52 3.59 11.09
N TYR A 98 12.64 3.05 10.24
CA TYR A 98 11.19 3.21 10.39
C TYR A 98 10.70 2.71 11.75
N ASN A 99 11.13 1.52 12.17
CA ASN A 99 10.78 0.97 13.48
C ASN A 99 11.23 1.92 14.61
N SER A 100 12.46 2.45 14.56
CA SER A 100 12.96 3.36 15.60
C SER A 100 12.20 4.69 15.69
N LEU A 101 11.72 5.22 14.55
CA LEU A 101 11.03 6.51 14.49
C LEU A 101 9.55 6.39 14.87
N TYR A 102 8.86 5.34 14.41
CA TYR A 102 7.39 5.26 14.48
C TYR A 102 6.85 4.11 15.32
N LEU A 103 7.65 3.07 15.56
CA LEU A 103 7.25 1.88 16.32
C LEU A 103 8.25 1.73 17.47
N TYR A 104 8.36 2.73 18.33
CA TYR A 104 9.41 2.80 19.35
C TYR A 104 9.00 2.17 20.69
N ARG A 105 7.70 1.94 20.95
CA ARG A 105 7.24 1.38 22.23
C ARG A 105 7.56 -0.11 22.29
N SER A 106 7.85 -0.63 23.48
CA SER A 106 8.11 -2.06 23.68
C SER A 106 6.93 -2.96 23.27
N THR A 107 5.71 -2.42 23.32
CA THR A 107 4.47 -3.11 22.95
C THR A 107 4.15 -3.05 21.45
N ASP A 108 4.86 -2.24 20.66
CA ASP A 108 4.57 -2.10 19.24
C ASP A 108 5.05 -3.33 18.47
N ILE A 109 4.19 -3.84 17.59
CA ILE A 109 4.56 -4.90 16.64
C ILE A 109 5.50 -4.28 15.60
N LYS A 110 6.78 -4.70 15.62
CA LYS A 110 7.78 -4.18 14.68
C LYS A 110 7.59 -4.74 13.27
N ILE A 111 7.93 -3.92 12.28
CA ILE A 111 8.06 -4.37 10.89
C ILE A 111 9.28 -5.28 10.78
N ARG A 112 9.08 -6.44 10.15
CA ARG A 112 10.09 -7.46 9.90
C ARG A 112 10.46 -7.44 8.42
N LYS A 113 11.70 -7.76 8.08
CA LYS A 113 12.02 -8.07 6.67
C LYS A 113 11.21 -9.30 6.25
N LEU A 114 10.48 -9.15 5.16
CA LEU A 114 9.86 -10.25 4.45
C LEU A 114 10.98 -11.14 3.90
N ASN A 115 10.96 -12.41 4.26
CA ASN A 115 11.95 -13.36 3.79
C ASN A 115 11.82 -13.51 2.25
N ASP A 116 12.96 -13.58 1.58
CA ASP A 116 13.09 -13.62 0.12
C ASP A 116 12.35 -14.83 -0.52
N LEU A 117 12.01 -15.87 0.26
CA LEU A 117 11.17 -16.99 -0.20
C LEU A 117 9.68 -16.61 -0.40
N PHE A 118 9.23 -15.50 0.18
CA PHE A 118 7.83 -15.05 0.10
C PHE A 118 7.60 -13.97 -0.96
N TYR A 119 8.63 -13.53 -1.68
CA TYR A 119 8.43 -12.61 -2.78
C TYR A 119 9.47 -12.77 -3.89
N ARG A 120 9.09 -12.38 -5.09
CA ARG A 120 10.01 -12.37 -6.24
C ARG A 120 9.71 -11.20 -7.17
N ILE A 121 10.79 -10.69 -7.77
CA ILE A 121 10.75 -9.70 -8.83
C ILE A 121 11.37 -10.38 -10.06
N PRO A 122 10.59 -10.81 -11.07
CA PRO A 122 11.09 -11.65 -12.16
C PRO A 122 12.19 -10.97 -12.98
N SER A 123 12.04 -9.66 -13.23
CA SER A 123 13.06 -8.83 -13.84
C SER A 123 13.45 -7.71 -12.90
N LYS A 124 14.73 -7.59 -12.61
CA LYS A 124 15.28 -6.41 -11.90
C LYS A 124 15.53 -5.23 -12.84
N ASN A 125 15.45 -5.46 -14.16
CA ASN A 125 15.63 -4.42 -15.17
C ASN A 125 14.26 -3.85 -15.54
N VAL A 126 14.09 -2.56 -15.33
CA VAL A 126 12.88 -1.81 -15.69
C VAL A 126 13.21 -0.89 -16.84
N LEU A 127 12.60 -1.17 -18.00
CA LEU A 127 12.68 -0.33 -19.17
C LEU A 127 11.71 0.84 -19.04
N ILE A 128 12.22 2.05 -19.27
CA ILE A 128 11.44 3.27 -19.45
C ILE A 128 11.67 3.68 -20.91
N LYS A 129 10.62 3.68 -21.72
CA LYS A 129 10.77 3.98 -23.15
C LYS A 129 10.95 5.47 -23.38
N ALA A 130 11.58 5.81 -24.51
CA ALA A 130 11.61 7.18 -25.01
C ALA A 130 10.21 7.82 -24.96
N ASN A 131 10.15 9.05 -24.46
CA ASN A 131 8.96 9.87 -24.24
C ASN A 131 7.96 9.36 -23.18
N GLU A 132 8.21 8.22 -22.54
CA GLU A 132 7.45 7.77 -21.37
C GLU A 132 8.04 8.34 -20.08
N VAL A 133 7.19 8.48 -19.05
CA VAL A 133 7.59 9.03 -17.74
C VAL A 133 7.94 7.96 -16.72
N ASN A 134 7.53 6.70 -16.97
CA ASN A 134 7.77 5.59 -16.07
C ASN A 134 7.80 4.25 -16.81
N GLY A 135 8.41 3.27 -16.15
CA GLY A 135 8.34 1.86 -16.48
C GLY A 135 7.99 1.06 -15.23
N THR A 136 7.55 -0.19 -15.41
CA THR A 136 7.15 -1.05 -14.29
C THR A 136 7.72 -2.46 -14.38
N THR A 137 7.89 -3.11 -13.23
CA THR A 137 8.09 -4.56 -13.14
C THR A 137 7.11 -5.15 -12.14
N PRO A 138 6.53 -6.33 -12.42
CA PRO A 138 5.69 -7.00 -11.46
C PRO A 138 6.51 -7.50 -10.27
N VAL A 139 5.88 -7.48 -9.10
CA VAL A 139 6.31 -8.15 -7.88
C VAL A 139 5.24 -9.15 -7.51
N TYR A 140 5.66 -10.37 -7.20
CA TYR A 140 4.79 -11.44 -6.74
C TYR A 140 5.09 -11.74 -5.27
N VAL A 141 4.05 -11.92 -4.47
CA VAL A 141 4.14 -12.18 -3.03
C VAL A 141 3.31 -13.40 -2.68
N LYS A 142 3.97 -14.42 -2.12
CA LYS A 142 3.33 -15.58 -1.52
C LYS A 142 2.89 -15.22 -0.10
N THR A 143 1.59 -15.31 0.17
CA THR A 143 1.02 -14.94 1.48
C THR A 143 0.79 -16.14 2.38
N ALA A 144 0.63 -17.35 1.80
CA ALA A 144 0.48 -18.58 2.56
C ALA A 144 1.70 -18.82 3.48
N GLY A 145 1.46 -19.03 4.77
CA GLY A 145 2.51 -19.26 5.78
C GLY A 145 3.01 -18.00 6.49
N LEU A 146 2.61 -16.80 6.06
CA LEU A 146 2.87 -15.57 6.82
C LEU A 146 2.01 -15.53 8.10
N GLN A 147 2.58 -15.01 9.18
CA GLN A 147 1.86 -14.85 10.44
C GLN A 147 0.99 -13.59 10.36
N PRO A 148 -0.34 -13.69 10.52
CA PRO A 148 -1.25 -12.56 10.29
C PRO A 148 -1.01 -11.41 11.28
N ASP A 149 -0.57 -11.71 12.49
CA ASP A 149 -0.32 -10.72 13.54
C ASP A 149 1.07 -10.08 13.47
N SER A 150 1.76 -10.23 12.34
CA SER A 150 3.07 -9.64 12.07
C SER A 150 2.99 -8.57 10.98
N LEU A 151 3.92 -7.62 11.01
CA LEU A 151 4.10 -6.63 9.95
C LEU A 151 5.31 -7.02 9.10
N TYR A 152 5.14 -7.04 7.79
CA TYR A 152 6.18 -7.45 6.84
C TYR A 152 6.48 -6.35 5.84
N ALA A 153 7.76 -6.17 5.53
CA ALA A 153 8.18 -5.32 4.45
C ALA A 153 9.45 -5.84 3.78
N PHE A 154 9.68 -5.49 2.52
CA PHE A 154 10.98 -5.58 1.89
C PHE A 154 11.37 -4.20 1.38
N SER A 155 12.66 -3.97 1.12
CA SER A 155 13.15 -2.68 0.65
C SER A 155 13.95 -2.84 -0.64
N VAL A 156 13.79 -1.88 -1.55
CA VAL A 156 14.50 -1.85 -2.82
C VAL A 156 15.06 -0.47 -3.13
N LYS A 157 16.09 -0.43 -3.96
CA LYS A 157 16.73 0.78 -4.49
C LYS A 157 17.08 0.60 -5.96
N ILE A 158 17.38 1.70 -6.65
CA ILE A 158 18.00 1.66 -7.97
C ILE A 158 19.51 1.51 -7.79
N ALA A 159 20.10 0.46 -8.36
CA ALA A 159 21.53 0.18 -8.29
C ALA A 159 22.31 0.83 -9.45
N SER A 160 21.74 0.84 -10.65
CA SER A 160 22.36 1.39 -11.85
C SER A 160 21.31 1.81 -12.87
N VAL A 161 21.77 2.59 -13.86
CA VAL A 161 21.02 2.95 -15.07
C VAL A 161 21.89 2.67 -16.29
N SER A 162 21.27 2.39 -17.43
CA SER A 162 21.98 2.13 -18.69
C SER A 162 22.68 3.37 -19.27
N GLU A 163 22.17 4.57 -18.98
CA GLU A 163 22.62 5.84 -19.55
C GLU A 163 23.09 6.84 -18.46
N PRO A 164 24.13 6.53 -17.67
CA PRO A 164 24.51 7.31 -16.49
C PRO A 164 24.99 8.73 -16.78
N ASP A 165 25.49 9.00 -17.99
CA ASP A 165 25.91 10.34 -18.42
C ASP A 165 24.73 11.24 -18.83
N TYR A 166 23.58 10.63 -19.13
CA TYR A 166 22.37 11.30 -19.58
C TYR A 166 21.36 11.52 -18.44
N ILE A 167 21.16 10.50 -17.60
CA ILE A 167 20.20 10.51 -16.51
C ILE A 167 20.86 9.94 -15.26
N SER A 168 20.79 10.69 -14.17
CA SER A 168 21.38 10.29 -12.89
C SER A 168 20.38 9.54 -12.02
N ILE A 169 20.85 8.64 -11.17
CA ILE A 169 19.99 8.13 -10.08
C ILE A 169 19.79 9.28 -9.08
N ARG A 170 18.55 9.48 -8.63
CA ARG A 170 18.24 10.46 -7.59
C ARG A 170 19.13 10.21 -6.36
N LYS A 171 19.70 11.27 -5.79
CA LYS A 171 20.69 11.18 -4.69
C LYS A 171 20.08 11.09 -3.30
N THR A 172 18.84 11.52 -3.14
CA THR A 172 18.07 11.45 -1.90
C THR A 172 16.83 10.61 -2.12
N ASP A 173 16.20 10.13 -1.03
CA ASP A 173 14.92 9.40 -1.11
C ASP A 173 14.97 8.19 -2.05
N THR A 174 16.03 7.39 -1.89
CA THR A 174 16.41 6.37 -2.89
C THR A 174 15.89 4.98 -2.59
N VAL A 175 15.35 4.78 -1.39
CA VAL A 175 14.88 3.47 -0.90
C VAL A 175 13.36 3.48 -0.81
N LEU A 176 12.73 2.56 -1.55
CA LEU A 176 11.32 2.24 -1.40
C LEU A 176 11.18 1.07 -0.43
N MET A 177 10.44 1.27 0.66
CA MET A 177 10.04 0.21 1.58
C MET A 177 8.62 -0.22 1.28
N VAL A 178 8.44 -1.44 0.77
CA VAL A 178 7.12 -1.99 0.44
C VAL A 178 6.64 -2.82 1.63
N SER A 179 5.60 -2.35 2.31
CA SER A 179 4.94 -3.06 3.41
C SER A 179 3.68 -3.77 2.95
N LEU A 180 3.40 -4.94 3.52
CA LEU A 180 2.22 -5.74 3.20
C LEU A 180 1.07 -5.45 4.17
N ASN A 181 -0.11 -5.16 3.64
CA ASN A 181 -1.37 -5.31 4.33
C ASN A 181 -2.02 -6.63 3.89
N LEU A 182 -1.92 -7.66 4.73
CA LEU A 182 -2.45 -8.98 4.46
C LEU A 182 -3.98 -8.98 4.61
N ILE A 183 -4.68 -9.24 3.51
CA ILE A 183 -6.15 -9.19 3.45
C ILE A 183 -6.73 -10.43 2.77
N ASN A 184 -8.03 -10.62 2.85
CA ASN A 184 -8.81 -11.53 2.01
C ASN A 184 -10.13 -10.87 1.62
N ALA A 185 -11.02 -11.61 0.94
CA ALA A 185 -12.33 -11.11 0.49
C ALA A 185 -13.23 -10.53 1.60
N TYR A 186 -12.89 -10.76 2.87
CA TYR A 186 -13.72 -10.48 4.03
C TYR A 186 -13.05 -9.52 5.04
N SER A 187 -11.82 -9.07 4.80
CA SER A 187 -11.03 -8.33 5.80
C SER A 187 -10.69 -6.90 5.40
N ASP A 188 -11.01 -6.49 4.17
CA ASP A 188 -10.68 -5.16 3.64
C ASP A 188 -11.77 -4.12 3.97
N TYR A 189 -12.55 -4.38 5.03
CA TYR A 189 -13.67 -3.55 5.45
C TYR A 189 -13.68 -3.38 6.96
N THR A 190 -14.17 -2.22 7.40
CA THR A 190 -14.60 -2.02 8.77
C THR A 190 -16.02 -2.57 8.93
N TYR A 191 -16.27 -3.41 9.92
CA TYR A 191 -17.59 -3.97 10.19
C TYR A 191 -18.25 -3.27 11.38
N LYS A 192 -19.55 -3.01 11.30
CA LYS A 192 -20.38 -2.65 12.45
C LYS A 192 -21.01 -3.91 13.01
N VAL A 193 -20.87 -4.11 14.31
CA VAL A 193 -21.36 -5.31 15.00
C VAL A 193 -22.58 -4.96 15.84
N VAL A 194 -23.64 -5.75 15.67
CA VAL A 194 -24.82 -5.75 16.54
C VAL A 194 -25.04 -7.18 17.00
N GLY A 195 -25.13 -7.42 18.30
CA GLY A 195 -25.34 -8.78 18.81
C GLY A 195 -25.57 -8.83 20.31
N THR A 196 -25.89 -10.03 20.79
CA THR A 196 -26.19 -10.30 22.19
C THR A 196 -25.36 -11.46 22.71
N TYR A 197 -24.95 -11.34 23.97
CA TYR A 197 -24.28 -12.36 24.77
C TYR A 197 -25.22 -12.76 25.90
N TYR A 198 -25.49 -14.05 26.07
CA TYR A 198 -26.39 -14.54 27.13
C TYR A 198 -26.04 -15.96 27.57
N PRO A 199 -26.34 -16.37 28.81
CA PRO A 199 -26.23 -17.77 29.23
C PRO A 199 -27.11 -18.66 28.36
N LEU A 200 -26.55 -19.71 27.75
CA LEU A 200 -27.23 -20.52 26.73
C LEU A 200 -28.54 -21.14 27.28
N ASN A 201 -28.52 -21.59 28.53
CA ASN A 201 -29.66 -22.26 29.18
C ASN A 201 -30.55 -21.30 29.99
N THR A 202 -30.19 -20.01 30.07
CA THR A 202 -30.93 -19.03 30.88
C THR A 202 -30.81 -17.64 30.23
N PRO A 203 -31.54 -17.37 29.13
CA PRO A 203 -31.38 -16.18 28.31
C PRO A 203 -31.99 -14.91 28.94
N THR A 204 -31.97 -14.79 30.27
CA THR A 204 -32.51 -13.66 31.03
C THR A 204 -31.45 -12.60 31.35
N ASN A 205 -30.16 -12.99 31.39
CA ASN A 205 -29.02 -12.10 31.64
C ASN A 205 -28.31 -11.76 30.33
N VAL A 206 -28.87 -10.82 29.57
CA VAL A 206 -28.39 -10.46 28.23
C VAL A 206 -27.46 -9.24 28.30
N THR A 207 -26.27 -9.35 27.74
CA THR A 207 -25.40 -8.20 27.43
C THR A 207 -25.45 -7.93 25.93
N SER A 208 -25.80 -6.71 25.54
CA SER A 208 -25.87 -6.32 24.13
C SER A 208 -24.61 -5.56 23.70
N VAL A 209 -24.14 -5.85 22.50
CA VAL A 209 -23.17 -5.03 21.78
C VAL A 209 -23.91 -4.35 20.64
N SER A 210 -23.80 -3.03 20.55
CA SER A 210 -24.49 -2.22 19.55
C SER A 210 -23.52 -1.31 18.84
N LEU A 211 -23.44 -1.46 17.51
CA LEU A 211 -22.71 -0.58 16.58
C LEU A 211 -21.20 -0.45 16.86
N THR A 212 -20.57 -1.45 17.46
CA THR A 212 -19.11 -1.45 17.64
C THR A 212 -18.41 -1.66 16.30
N ALA A 213 -17.50 -0.76 15.96
CA ALA A 213 -16.65 -0.91 14.78
C ALA A 213 -15.57 -1.97 15.04
N ARG A 214 -15.41 -2.92 14.12
CA ARG A 214 -14.43 -4.01 14.17
C ARG A 214 -13.65 -4.10 12.87
N GLN A 215 -12.33 -4.22 12.98
CA GLN A 215 -11.50 -4.63 11.85
C GLN A 215 -11.35 -6.14 11.88
N LEU A 216 -11.82 -6.81 10.84
CA LEU A 216 -11.63 -8.25 10.71
C LEU A 216 -10.24 -8.51 10.11
N LYS A 217 -9.42 -9.30 10.81
CA LYS A 217 -8.05 -9.61 10.38
C LYS A 217 -8.03 -10.90 9.56
N ALA A 218 -7.56 -10.86 8.31
CA ALA A 218 -7.38 -12.08 7.53
C ALA A 218 -6.32 -12.99 8.17
N THR A 219 -6.64 -14.28 8.28
CA THR A 219 -5.72 -15.31 8.81
C THR A 219 -5.32 -16.32 7.74
N ASN A 220 -6.14 -16.46 6.69
CA ASN A 220 -5.86 -17.17 5.46
C ASN A 220 -6.85 -16.68 4.37
N TYR A 221 -6.97 -17.41 3.26
CA TYR A 221 -7.77 -16.99 2.09
C TYR A 221 -9.28 -16.86 2.36
N ASN A 222 -9.84 -17.61 3.33
CA ASN A 222 -11.28 -17.59 3.62
C ASN A 222 -11.63 -17.46 5.11
N THR A 223 -10.66 -17.13 5.95
CA THR A 223 -10.85 -17.04 7.40
C THR A 223 -10.41 -15.68 7.91
N VAL A 224 -11.27 -15.07 8.71
CA VAL A 224 -11.00 -13.81 9.40
C VAL A 224 -11.07 -13.96 10.92
N ARG A 225 -10.31 -13.14 11.64
CA ARG A 225 -10.28 -13.06 13.10
C ARG A 225 -10.85 -11.74 13.58
N PHE A 226 -11.56 -11.78 14.70
CA PHE A 226 -12.01 -10.60 15.44
C PHE A 226 -11.83 -10.79 16.95
N TYR A 227 -12.05 -9.73 17.71
CA TYR A 227 -12.00 -9.75 19.18
C TYR A 227 -13.41 -9.90 19.76
N HIS A 228 -13.58 -10.90 20.60
CA HIS A 228 -14.76 -11.18 21.41
C HIS A 228 -15.12 -9.99 22.32
N LEU A 229 -16.42 -9.78 22.57
CA LEU A 229 -16.97 -8.64 23.32
C LEU A 229 -16.58 -7.29 22.69
N ASP A 230 -16.46 -6.23 23.48
CA ASP A 230 -16.00 -4.88 23.12
C ASP A 230 -14.51 -4.66 23.43
N ASN A 231 -13.74 -5.75 23.62
CA ASN A 231 -12.31 -5.70 23.92
C ASN A 231 -11.51 -4.88 22.90
N LYS A 232 -10.47 -4.21 23.39
CA LYS A 232 -9.56 -3.40 22.59
C LYS A 232 -8.74 -4.27 21.63
N GLU A 233 -8.59 -3.81 20.40
CA GLU A 233 -7.87 -4.52 19.34
C GLU A 233 -6.35 -4.35 19.47
N GLU A 234 -5.75 -5.04 20.43
CA GLU A 234 -4.31 -5.01 20.69
C GLU A 234 -3.73 -6.42 20.89
N TYR A 235 -2.41 -6.54 20.74
CA TYR A 235 -1.72 -7.83 20.69
C TYR A 235 -1.99 -8.72 21.92
N ALA A 236 -2.02 -8.13 23.12
CA ALA A 236 -2.28 -8.85 24.37
C ALA A 236 -3.66 -9.51 24.40
N ASN A 237 -4.64 -8.97 23.67
CA ASN A 237 -6.03 -9.45 23.65
C ASN A 237 -6.27 -10.51 22.57
N ILE A 238 -5.28 -10.79 21.71
CA ILE A 238 -5.43 -11.76 20.61
C ILE A 238 -5.70 -13.15 21.14
N ALA A 239 -4.90 -13.61 22.11
CA ALA A 239 -5.05 -14.94 22.68
C ALA A 239 -6.35 -15.10 23.50
N PRO A 240 -6.61 -14.28 24.53
CA PRO A 240 -7.80 -14.47 25.39
C PRO A 240 -9.13 -14.17 24.71
N PHE A 241 -9.16 -13.34 23.66
CA PHE A 241 -10.41 -12.86 23.06
C PHE A 241 -10.50 -13.10 21.55
N GLY A 242 -9.53 -13.76 20.92
CA GLY A 242 -9.56 -14.00 19.48
C GLY A 242 -10.57 -15.08 19.09
N VAL A 243 -11.49 -14.74 18.19
CA VAL A 243 -12.43 -15.66 17.53
C VAL A 243 -12.18 -15.60 16.03
N LYS A 244 -12.20 -16.75 15.36
CA LYS A 244 -12.09 -16.84 13.90
C LYS A 244 -13.40 -17.31 13.26
N MET A 245 -13.75 -16.69 12.13
CA MET A 245 -14.85 -17.07 11.26
C MET A 245 -14.27 -17.53 9.93
N GLN A 246 -14.52 -18.78 9.58
CA GLN A 246 -14.18 -19.35 8.28
C GLN A 246 -15.42 -19.40 7.40
N VAL A 247 -15.31 -18.94 6.16
CA VAL A 247 -16.40 -18.94 5.18
C VAL A 247 -16.22 -20.11 4.21
N ALA A 248 -17.20 -21.01 4.19
CA ALA A 248 -17.27 -22.10 3.22
C ALA A 248 -17.75 -21.63 1.85
N VAL A 249 -17.64 -22.49 0.83
CA VAL A 249 -18.04 -22.15 -0.56
C VAL A 249 -19.54 -21.87 -0.68
N ASP A 250 -20.37 -22.53 0.12
CA ASP A 250 -21.82 -22.30 0.21
C ASP A 250 -22.20 -21.11 1.11
N ASN A 251 -21.20 -20.30 1.50
CA ASN A 251 -21.31 -19.18 2.43
C ASN A 251 -21.75 -19.54 3.87
N THR A 252 -21.72 -20.81 4.25
CA THR A 252 -21.87 -21.17 5.66
C THR A 252 -20.61 -20.80 6.45
N LEU A 253 -20.78 -20.53 7.74
CA LEU A 253 -19.69 -20.18 8.65
C LEU A 253 -19.33 -21.35 9.55
N THR A 254 -18.04 -21.55 9.75
CA THR A 254 -17.50 -22.28 10.90
C THR A 254 -16.81 -21.27 11.83
N ILE A 255 -17.17 -21.31 13.12
CA ILE A 255 -16.61 -20.38 14.12
C ILE A 255 -15.87 -21.17 15.19
N SER A 256 -14.67 -20.72 15.54
CA SER A 256 -13.81 -21.35 16.55
C SER A 256 -12.88 -20.35 17.20
N ALA A 257 -12.18 -20.78 18.25
CA ALA A 257 -11.17 -19.96 18.90
C ALA A 257 -9.97 -19.71 17.97
N TRP A 258 -9.40 -18.50 18.05
CA TRP A 258 -8.05 -18.23 17.54
C TRP A 258 -6.98 -18.49 18.59
N GLY A 259 -7.27 -18.16 19.85
CA GLY A 259 -6.36 -18.33 20.98
C GLY A 259 -6.94 -19.21 22.07
N THR A 260 -6.91 -18.71 23.30
CA THR A 260 -7.25 -19.45 24.53
C THR A 260 -8.73 -19.34 24.93
N LEU A 261 -9.53 -18.54 24.23
CA LEU A 261 -10.97 -18.49 24.45
C LEU A 261 -11.59 -19.88 24.23
N ASN A 262 -12.37 -20.38 25.20
CA ASN A 262 -13.00 -21.69 25.09
C ASN A 262 -14.30 -21.61 24.28
N VAL A 263 -14.19 -21.63 22.95
CA VAL A 263 -15.33 -21.72 22.01
C VAL A 263 -15.67 -23.20 21.78
N THR A 264 -16.90 -23.60 22.08
CA THR A 264 -17.33 -25.00 22.05
C THR A 264 -18.15 -25.37 20.82
N ALA A 265 -18.81 -24.39 20.19
CA ALA A 265 -19.55 -24.56 18.95
C ALA A 265 -19.76 -23.19 18.29
N GLY A 266 -19.98 -23.15 16.98
CA GLY A 266 -20.40 -21.91 16.32
C GLY A 266 -20.57 -22.06 14.82
N GLY A 267 -21.36 -21.16 14.26
CA GLY A 267 -21.65 -21.13 12.83
C GLY A 267 -22.46 -19.92 12.42
N GLY A 268 -23.14 -20.03 11.28
CA GLY A 268 -23.88 -18.93 10.70
C GLY A 268 -23.76 -18.88 9.18
N THR A 269 -24.00 -17.70 8.60
CA THR A 269 -23.94 -17.47 7.16
C THR A 269 -23.27 -16.14 6.81
N TYR A 270 -22.66 -16.09 5.64
CA TYR A 270 -22.19 -14.86 5.01
C TYR A 270 -23.10 -14.51 3.82
N ASN A 271 -23.52 -13.25 3.72
CA ASN A 271 -24.21 -12.73 2.54
C ASN A 271 -23.19 -11.90 1.72
N PRO A 272 -22.80 -12.37 0.51
CA PRO A 272 -21.79 -11.69 -0.32
C PRO A 272 -22.26 -10.36 -0.90
N ASP A 273 -23.55 -10.22 -1.20
CA ASP A 273 -24.13 -9.01 -1.80
C ASP A 273 -24.08 -7.84 -0.83
N THR A 274 -24.47 -8.09 0.41
CA THR A 274 -24.51 -7.10 1.50
C THR A 274 -23.26 -7.12 2.38
N LYS A 275 -22.30 -8.01 2.08
CA LYS A 275 -21.06 -8.23 2.84
C LYS A 275 -21.31 -8.37 4.34
N THR A 276 -22.31 -9.16 4.69
CA THR A 276 -22.81 -9.27 6.07
C THR A 276 -22.60 -10.68 6.61
N PHE A 277 -22.00 -10.80 7.79
CA PHE A 277 -21.96 -12.05 8.55
C PHE A 277 -23.14 -12.11 9.51
N ASN A 278 -23.89 -13.20 9.51
CA ASN A 278 -24.78 -13.59 10.59
C ASN A 278 -24.11 -14.73 11.34
N ALA A 279 -23.67 -14.47 12.56
CA ALA A 279 -22.79 -15.36 13.31
C ALA A 279 -23.37 -15.70 14.68
N TRP A 280 -23.14 -16.92 15.13
CA TRP A 280 -23.39 -17.35 16.50
C TRP A 280 -22.27 -18.28 16.97
N TYR A 281 -21.93 -18.22 18.26
CA TYR A 281 -21.00 -19.17 18.86
C TYR A 281 -21.26 -19.33 20.36
N ASN A 282 -20.98 -20.53 20.85
CA ASN A 282 -21.02 -20.88 22.26
C ASN A 282 -19.62 -20.79 22.84
N TYR A 283 -19.51 -20.30 24.07
CA TYR A 283 -18.24 -20.21 24.79
C TYR A 283 -18.44 -20.46 26.28
N VAL A 284 -17.38 -20.92 26.95
CA VAL A 284 -17.44 -21.26 28.38
C VAL A 284 -16.63 -20.27 29.20
N VAL A 285 -17.24 -19.69 30.23
CA VAL A 285 -16.60 -18.84 31.23
C VAL A 285 -16.95 -19.38 32.61
N SER A 286 -15.92 -19.71 33.40
CA SER A 286 -16.09 -20.22 34.78
C SER A 286 -17.09 -21.39 34.89
N GLY A 287 -17.07 -22.31 33.93
CA GLY A 287 -17.94 -23.49 33.89
C GLY A 287 -19.36 -23.23 33.35
N VAL A 288 -19.74 -21.98 33.07
CA VAL A 288 -21.04 -21.62 32.51
C VAL A 288 -20.92 -21.45 30.99
N THR A 289 -21.87 -22.02 30.24
CA THR A 289 -21.92 -21.85 28.78
C THR A 289 -22.77 -20.64 28.41
N TYR A 290 -22.17 -19.76 27.63
CA TYR A 290 -22.78 -18.58 27.04
C TYR A 290 -22.88 -18.72 25.53
N GLN A 291 -23.76 -17.94 24.93
CA GLN A 291 -23.90 -17.82 23.47
C GLN A 291 -23.80 -16.35 23.07
N PHE A 292 -23.03 -16.10 22.01
CA PHE A 292 -23.16 -14.91 21.20
C PHE A 292 -24.06 -15.19 20.00
N LYS A 293 -24.92 -14.24 19.65
CA LYS A 293 -25.62 -14.20 18.37
C LYS A 293 -25.64 -12.76 17.85
N GLY A 294 -25.21 -12.54 16.62
CA GLY A 294 -25.15 -11.19 16.07
C GLY A 294 -24.82 -11.13 14.59
N THR A 295 -24.76 -9.89 14.11
CA THR A 295 -24.56 -9.53 12.73
C THR A 295 -23.38 -8.58 12.61
N PHE A 296 -22.50 -8.82 11.63
CA PHE A 296 -21.39 -7.96 11.26
C PHE A 296 -21.66 -7.41 9.86
N THR A 297 -21.92 -6.12 9.73
CA THR A 297 -22.22 -5.49 8.44
C THR A 297 -21.04 -4.63 8.01
N ALA A 298 -20.48 -4.91 6.83
CA ALA A 298 -19.40 -4.11 6.28
C ALA A 298 -19.85 -2.66 6.06
N THR A 299 -19.04 -1.70 6.51
CA THR A 299 -19.18 -0.30 6.16
C THR A 299 -18.47 -0.09 4.84
N VAL A 300 -19.25 -0.07 3.75
CA VAL A 300 -18.72 0.26 2.42
C VAL A 300 -18.70 1.79 2.30
N PRO A 301 -17.57 2.42 1.91
CA PRO A 301 -17.57 3.83 1.55
C PRO A 301 -18.64 4.09 0.47
N PRO A 302 -19.35 5.22 0.49
CA PRO A 302 -20.21 5.57 -0.63
C PRO A 302 -19.38 5.55 -1.92
N ALA A 303 -19.94 4.95 -2.99
CA ALA A 303 -19.31 4.99 -4.30
C ALA A 303 -19.09 6.46 -4.69
N VAL A 304 -17.84 6.82 -4.95
CA VAL A 304 -17.45 8.12 -5.50
C VAL A 304 -17.54 8.05 -7.02
#